data_AF-A0A212RYL9-F1
#
_entry.id   AF-A0A212RYL9-F1
#
_cell.length_a   1.000
_cell.length_b   1.000
_cell.length_c   1.000
_cell.angle_alpha   90.00
_cell.angle_beta   90.00
_cell.angle_gamma   90.00
#
_symmetry.space_group_name_H-M   'P 1'
#
loop_
_entity.id
_entity.type
_entity.pdbx_description
1 polymer ?
#
loop_
_entity_poly.entity_id
_entity_poly.type
_entity_poly.pdbx_seq_one_letter_code
_entity_poly.pdbx_strand_id
1 'polypeptide(L)'
;MARSALTLHSGGGQPLPADWRSWLDHLPEELRDAYEERAALIEYDGGEKRRTAERRAFEAVIWRNAAARPALDACCAQVLAGAGA
;
A
#
# COMPACT_ATOMS: atom_id res chain seq x y z
N MET A 1 -32.41 -9.10 -18.29
CA MET A 1 -31.15 -9.59 -17.71
C MET A 1 -30.27 -8.39 -17.40
N ALA A 2 -30.29 -7.89 -16.17
CA ALA A 2 -29.54 -6.69 -15.79
C ALA A 2 -28.07 -7.08 -15.57
N ARG A 3 -27.17 -6.56 -16.41
CA ARG A 3 -25.73 -6.61 -16.19
C ARG A 3 -25.41 -5.51 -15.20
N SER A 4 -25.29 -5.84 -13.92
CA SER A 4 -24.71 -4.93 -12.92
C SER A 4 -23.24 -4.72 -13.28
N ALA A 5 -22.98 -3.68 -14.07
CA ALA A 5 -21.67 -3.09 -14.17
C ALA A 5 -21.39 -2.42 -12.82
N LEU A 6 -20.74 -3.18 -11.92
CA LEU A 6 -20.06 -2.59 -10.78
C LEU A 6 -19.07 -1.60 -11.37
N THR A 7 -19.44 -0.33 -11.30
CA THR A 7 -18.64 0.83 -11.64
C THR A 7 -17.31 0.69 -10.93
N LEU A 8 -16.27 0.34 -11.70
CA LEU A 8 -14.88 0.59 -11.34
C LEU A 8 -14.84 2.03 -10.84
N HIS A 9 -14.73 2.20 -9.52
CA HIS A 9 -14.45 3.49 -8.96
C HIS A 9 -13.06 3.84 -9.49
N SER A 10 -13.03 4.68 -10.52
CA SER A 10 -11.88 5.51 -10.85
C SER A 10 -11.66 6.48 -9.69
N GLY A 11 -11.35 5.94 -8.51
CA GLY A 11 -10.89 6.70 -7.38
C GLY A 11 -9.56 7.28 -7.80
N GLY A 12 -9.54 8.59 -8.05
CA GLY A 12 -8.34 9.39 -8.27
C GLY A 12 -7.46 9.38 -7.04
N GLY A 13 -6.93 8.21 -6.69
CA GLY A 13 -5.85 8.06 -5.73
C GLY A 13 -4.56 8.52 -6.39
N GLN A 14 -3.73 9.22 -5.64
CA GLN A 14 -2.39 9.56 -6.08
C GLN A 14 -1.69 8.28 -6.59
N PRO A 15 -0.89 8.35 -7.66
CA PRO A 15 -0.13 7.19 -8.11
C PRO A 15 0.83 6.76 -7.00
N LEU A 16 1.01 5.44 -6.83
CA LEU A 16 2.04 4.92 -5.95
C LEU A 16 3.41 5.46 -6.40
N PRO A 17 4.29 5.87 -5.47
CA PRO A 17 5.68 6.16 -5.79
C PRO A 17 6.35 4.97 -6.48
N ALA A 18 7.30 5.21 -7.40
CA ALA A 18 7.98 4.13 -8.12
C ALA A 18 8.81 3.24 -7.18
N ASP A 19 9.33 3.84 -6.12
CA ASP A 19 10.21 3.29 -5.10
C ASP A 19 9.46 2.81 -3.84
N TRP A 20 8.12 2.78 -3.83
CA TRP A 20 7.29 2.48 -2.65
C TRP A 20 7.74 1.27 -1.80
N ARG A 21 8.41 0.29 -2.40
CA ARG A 21 8.96 -0.86 -1.67
C ARG A 21 10.02 -0.47 -0.64
N SER A 22 10.86 0.54 -0.91
CA SER A 22 11.88 0.99 0.05
C SER A 22 11.25 1.59 1.31
N TRP A 23 9.99 2.01 1.24
CA TRP A 23 9.29 2.56 2.40
C TRP A 23 8.89 1.47 3.38
N LEU A 24 8.74 0.21 2.93
CA LEU A 24 8.37 -0.92 3.77
C LEU A 24 9.35 -1.13 4.93
N ASP A 25 10.64 -0.90 4.68
CA ASP A 25 11.71 -1.08 5.66
C ASP A 25 11.64 -0.07 6.82
N HIS A 26 10.90 1.01 6.61
CA HIS A 26 10.78 2.13 7.54
C HIS A 26 9.38 2.24 8.16
N LEU A 27 8.46 1.32 7.83
CA LEU A 27 7.13 1.31 8.42
C LEU A 27 7.18 0.83 9.88
N PRO A 28 6.28 1.36 10.73
CA PRO A 28 5.97 0.73 12.01
C PRO A 28 5.60 -0.74 11.80
N GLU A 29 5.98 -1.57 12.78
CA GLU A 29 5.77 -3.02 12.72
C GLU A 29 4.29 -3.37 12.48
N GLU A 30 3.35 -2.68 13.14
CA GLU A 30 1.93 -2.96 12.99
C GLU A 30 1.42 -2.69 11.55
N LEU A 31 1.98 -1.69 10.88
CA LEU A 31 1.63 -1.39 9.49
C LEU A 31 2.29 -2.35 8.52
N ARG A 32 3.51 -2.81 8.82
CA ARG A 32 4.19 -3.85 8.04
C ARG A 32 3.42 -5.17 8.14
N ASP A 33 3.01 -5.57 9.34
CA ASP A 33 2.25 -6.80 9.56
C ASP A 33 0.90 -6.75 8.85
N ALA A 34 0.15 -5.64 8.98
CA ALA A 34 -1.11 -5.44 8.26
C ALA A 34 -0.93 -5.46 6.74
N TYR A 35 0.18 -4.93 6.23
CA TYR A 35 0.54 -5.01 4.81
C TYR A 35 0.82 -6.46 4.39
N GLU A 36 1.61 -7.20 5.16
CA GLU A 36 1.97 -8.60 4.85
C GLU A 36 0.75 -9.51 4.88
N GLU A 37 -0.10 -9.38 5.90
CA GLU A 37 -1.36 -10.11 6.01
C GLU A 37 -2.25 -9.81 4.81
N ARG A 38 -2.41 -8.54 4.44
CA ARG A 38 -3.23 -8.15 3.28
C ARG A 38 -2.64 -8.66 1.97
N ALA A 39 -1.32 -8.66 1.81
CA ALA A 39 -0.65 -9.23 0.65
C ALA A 39 -0.88 -10.74 0.55
N ALA A 40 -0.80 -11.46 1.67
CA ALA A 40 -1.09 -12.90 1.71
C ALA A 40 -2.54 -13.20 1.35
N LEU A 41 -3.51 -12.46 1.89
CA LEU A 41 -4.93 -12.62 1.53
C LEU A 41 -5.18 -12.38 0.04
N ILE A 42 -4.60 -11.33 -0.54
CA ILE A 42 -4.78 -11.04 -1.98
C ILE A 42 -4.09 -12.12 -2.85
N GLU A 43 -2.94 -12.65 -2.42
CA GLU A 43 -2.26 -13.73 -3.14
C GLU A 43 -3.04 -15.05 -3.09
N TYR A 44 -3.34 -15.55 -1.89
CA TYR A 44 -3.86 -16.90 -1.71
C TYR A 44 -5.37 -16.96 -1.93
N ASP A 45 -6.14 -16.02 -1.35
CA ASP A 45 -7.60 -16.02 -1.49
C ASP A 45 -8.03 -15.31 -2.79
N GLY A 46 -7.30 -14.27 -3.17
CA GLY A 46 -7.55 -13.51 -4.39
C GLY A 46 -6.97 -14.14 -5.65
N GLY A 47 -6.06 -15.13 -5.53
CA GLY A 47 -5.40 -15.79 -6.66
C GLY A 47 -4.47 -14.88 -7.48
N GLU A 48 -4.06 -13.74 -6.91
CA GLU A 48 -3.15 -12.80 -7.57
C GLU A 48 -1.69 -13.23 -7.38
N LYS A 49 -0.83 -12.85 -8.34
CA LYS A 49 0.63 -13.06 -8.16
C LYS A 49 1.14 -12.19 -7.01
N ARG A 50 2.06 -12.71 -6.17
CA ARG A 50 2.69 -11.99 -5.05
C ARG A 50 3.02 -10.53 -5.36
N ARG A 51 3.73 -10.27 -6.47
CA ARG A 51 4.10 -8.89 -6.89
C ARG A 51 2.91 -7.93 -7.04
N THR A 52 1.78 -8.42 -7.54
CA THR A 52 0.54 -7.64 -7.69
C THR A 52 -0.17 -7.50 -6.35
N ALA A 53 -0.19 -8.57 -5.56
CA ALA A 53 -0.79 -8.59 -4.23
C ALA A 53 -0.14 -7.58 -3.28
N GLU A 54 1.19 -7.58 -3.21
CA GLU A 54 1.99 -6.60 -2.46
C GLU A 54 1.66 -5.16 -2.84
N ARG A 55 1.66 -4.85 -4.15
CA ARG A 55 1.35 -3.50 -4.62
C ARG A 55 -0.04 -3.04 -4.19
N ARG A 56 -1.04 -3.93 -4.30
CA ARG A 56 -2.43 -3.63 -3.89
C ARG A 56 -2.57 -3.54 -2.37
N ALA A 57 -1.84 -4.36 -1.62
CA ALA A 57 -1.79 -4.30 -0.16
C ALA A 57 -1.21 -2.98 0.32
N PHE A 58 -0.08 -2.55 -0.26
CA PHE A 58 0.51 -1.24 0.05
C PHE A 58 -0.46 -0.10 -0.25
N GLU A 59 -1.10 -0.15 -1.42
CA GLU A 59 -2.07 0.85 -1.79
C GLU A 59 -3.26 0.94 -0.80
N ALA A 60 -3.76 -0.21 -0.33
CA ALA A 60 -4.91 -0.30 0.55
C ALA A 60 -4.59 0.02 2.02
N VAL A 61 -3.49 -0.52 2.55
CA VAL A 61 -3.14 -0.45 3.98
C VAL A 61 -2.42 0.85 4.32
N ILE A 62 -1.63 1.37 3.38
CA ILE A 62 -0.68 2.46 3.62
C ILE A 62 -1.09 3.69 2.81
N TRP A 63 -1.04 3.60 1.48
CA TRP A 63 -1.14 4.78 0.61
C TRP A 63 -2.51 5.49 0.66
N ARG A 64 -3.60 4.72 0.73
CA ARG A 64 -4.98 5.24 0.77
C ARG A 64 -5.56 5.29 2.17
N ASN A 65 -4.83 4.81 3.18
CA ASN A 65 -5.33 4.74 4.54
C ASN A 65 -5.01 6.04 5.29
N ALA A 66 -6.05 6.83 5.56
CA ALA A 66 -5.91 8.08 6.28
C ALA A 66 -5.34 7.90 7.71
N ALA A 67 -5.57 6.74 8.34
CA ALA A 67 -5.02 6.42 9.66
C ALA A 67 -3.52 6.07 9.62
N ALA A 68 -3.01 5.60 8.47
CA ALA A 68 -1.58 5.33 8.27
C ALA A 68 -0.79 6.60 7.89
N ARG A 69 -1.48 7.70 7.59
CA ARG A 69 -0.87 8.94 7.09
C ARG A 69 0.12 9.61 8.06
N PRO A 70 -0.15 9.70 9.37
CA PRO A 70 0.83 10.23 10.31
C PRO A 70 2.11 9.39 10.40
N ALA A 71 1.99 8.07 10.30
CA ALA A 71 3.14 7.17 10.28
C ALA A 71 3.95 7.29 8.98
N LEU A 72 3.27 7.46 7.84
CA LEU A 72 3.90 7.78 6.56
C LEU A 72 4.66 9.09 6.61
N ASP A 73 4.09 10.16 7.17
CA ASP A 73 4.77 11.46 7.26
C ASP A 73 6.02 11.38 8.16
N ALA A 74 5.94 10.66 9.27
CA ALA A 74 7.08 10.42 10.17
C ALA A 74 8.19 9.55 9.53
N CYS A 75 7.79 8.60 8.69
CA CYS A 75 8.66 7.70 7.94
C CYS A 75 9.33 8.41 6.74
N CYS A 76 8.55 9.15 5.94
CA CYS A 76 9.02 10.00 4.84
C CYS A 76 10.02 11.06 5.31
N ALA A 77 9.81 11.65 6.50
CA ALA A 77 10.77 12.58 7.09
C ALA A 77 12.15 11.93 7.34
N GLN A 78 12.19 10.65 7.72
CA GLN A 78 13.43 9.90 7.95
C GLN A 78 14.12 9.49 6.64
N VAL A 79 13.34 9.06 5.63
CA VAL A 79 13.86 8.68 4.30
C VAL A 79 14.42 9.91 3.57
N LEU A 80 13.78 11.07 3.65
CA LEU A 80 14.28 12.31 3.05
C LEU A 80 15.45 12.94 3.82
N ALA A 81 15.49 12.78 5.16
CA ALA A 81 16.63 13.23 5.95
C ALA A 81 17.89 12.36 5.76
N GLY A 82 17.73 11.08 5.41
CA GLY A 82 18.83 10.16 5.10
C GLY A 82 19.38 10.25 3.67
N ALA A 83 18.65 10.87 2.74
CA ALA A 83 19.09 11.06 1.35
C ALA A 83 20.03 12.27 1.15
N GLY A 84 20.51 12.88 2.23
CA GLY A 84 21.43 14.01 2.23
C GLY A 84 22.58 13.80 3.22
N ALA A 85 23.51 12.90 2.90
CA ALA A 85 24.84 12.84 3.50
C ALA A 85 25.86 12.43 2.43
#